data_AF-A0A5B7AZC0-F1
#
_entry.id   AF-A0A5B7AZC0-F1
#
_cell.length_a   1.000
_cell.length_b   1.000
_cell.length_c   1.000
_cell.angle_alpha   90.00
_cell.angle_beta   90.00
_cell.angle_gamma   90.00
#
_symmetry.space_group_name_H-M   'P 1'
#
loop_
_entity.id
_entity.type
_entity.pdbx_description
1 polymer ?
#
loop_
_entity_poly.entity_id
_entity_poly.type
_entity_poly.pdbx_seq_one_letter_code
_entity_poly.pdbx_strand_id
1 'polypeptide(L)'
;MEKKQKKFLTVAPFECAWRNDLRFKEAGRGCVAFEAFACNDVTVVFREHVGSQHYHYKRDNSPHYTVIIGSHRNRRLKIEVDGKTVVDATGVGLCCSSAFQSYWISIYDGLISIGKGRYPFQNLVFQWLDSNPNCSVQYVGLSSWDKHVGYRNVNVLPLTQNHISLWKHVDCGEYEGDENGEDESGGYGEWGLENFLESWELSDMFFIVGKEERAVPAHKFLLAASGNFSLSSTNEDVVQLQDVTYPVLHAFLQYIYTGHTQIPESQLSSLRDLSLQFEVMSLVKQCEEIIERFKLNKRLFDSGKNVEISFPSSRPHCGAAFPSGLPVNMQRLKQLGLTSEYSDLDIYIEGHGLIARSHKIILGLWSVPFAKMFTNGMSESISSKVFLRDVSLEAFKVMLNFMYSGELNKEDIMDIDTLLLQLLLLADQFGVTLLHQECCKTLLECLSEGWSSPIGRRTQYAQFSK
;
A
#
# COMPACT_ATOMS: atom_id res chain seq x y z
N MET A 1 39.49 16.38 -13.33
CA MET A 1 38.99 15.26 -14.16
C MET A 1 39.33 13.97 -13.43
N GLU A 2 38.46 13.55 -12.49
CA GLU A 2 38.56 12.24 -11.84
C GLU A 2 37.20 11.55 -11.98
N LYS A 3 37.12 10.57 -12.88
CA LYS A 3 35.97 9.68 -12.98
C LYS A 3 35.98 8.80 -11.73
N LYS A 4 35.11 9.08 -10.75
CA LYS A 4 34.71 8.08 -9.75
C LYS A 4 34.08 6.89 -10.51
N GLN A 5 34.90 5.89 -10.84
CA GLN A 5 34.40 4.61 -11.31
C GLN A 5 33.48 4.03 -10.22
N LYS A 6 32.18 3.92 -10.51
CA LYS A 6 31.28 3.12 -9.67
C LYS A 6 31.79 1.68 -9.69
N LYS A 7 32.48 1.26 -8.62
CA LYS A 7 32.96 -0.12 -8.44
C LYS A 7 31.74 -1.06 -8.47
N PHE A 8 31.65 -1.91 -9.48
CA PHE A 8 30.73 -3.04 -9.51
C PHE A 8 31.50 -4.29 -9.06
N LEU A 9 30.84 -5.16 -8.30
CA LEU A 9 31.40 -6.40 -7.80
C LEU A 9 31.18 -7.50 -8.83
N THR A 10 32.26 -8.05 -9.40
CA THR A 10 32.18 -9.22 -10.27
C THR A 10 32.40 -10.48 -9.45
N VAL A 11 31.40 -11.36 -9.40
CA VAL A 11 31.50 -12.66 -8.73
C VAL A 11 31.87 -13.71 -9.78
N ALA A 12 32.86 -14.56 -9.48
CA ALA A 12 33.28 -15.61 -10.40
C ALA A 12 32.29 -16.78 -10.43
N PRO A 13 32.30 -17.61 -11.48
CA PRO A 13 31.52 -18.85 -11.52
C PRO A 13 31.76 -19.68 -10.27
N PHE A 14 30.70 -20.21 -9.69
CA PHE A 14 30.71 -21.09 -8.52
C PHE A 14 31.23 -20.47 -7.20
N GLU A 15 31.38 -19.14 -7.15
CA GLU A 15 31.76 -18.40 -5.95
C GLU A 15 30.57 -17.68 -5.32
N CYS A 16 30.70 -17.37 -4.02
CA CYS A 16 29.74 -16.56 -3.29
C CYS A 16 30.48 -15.45 -2.55
N ALA A 17 30.23 -14.22 -2.97
CA ALA A 17 30.78 -13.05 -2.32
C ALA A 17 29.91 -12.68 -1.11
N TRP A 18 30.51 -12.78 0.07
CA TRP A 18 29.93 -12.33 1.32
C TRP A 18 30.48 -10.98 1.71
N ARG A 19 29.58 -10.12 2.18
CA ARG A 19 29.88 -8.77 2.59
C ARG A 19 29.25 -8.54 3.97
N ASN A 20 30.06 -8.16 4.95
CA ASN A 20 29.61 -8.01 6.34
C ASN A 20 28.55 -6.90 6.50
N ASP A 21 28.49 -5.97 5.56
CA ASP A 21 27.48 -4.91 5.47
C ASP A 21 26.12 -5.37 4.91
N LEU A 22 26.05 -6.56 4.30
CA LEU A 22 24.81 -7.12 3.74
C LEU A 22 24.12 -8.05 4.76
N ARG A 23 23.59 -7.43 5.83
CA ARG A 23 22.93 -8.13 6.94
C ARG A 23 21.58 -7.51 7.27
N PHE A 24 20.55 -8.34 7.43
CA PHE A 24 19.25 -7.93 7.93
C PHE A 24 19.35 -7.51 9.40
N LYS A 25 18.68 -6.40 9.75
CA LYS A 25 18.64 -5.93 11.15
C LYS A 25 17.93 -6.93 12.04
N GLU A 26 16.83 -7.49 11.56
CA GLU A 26 16.06 -8.57 12.21
C GLU A 26 16.28 -9.89 11.45
N ALA A 27 16.55 -10.98 12.17
CA ALA A 27 16.63 -12.29 11.55
C ALA A 27 15.26 -12.69 10.98
N GLY A 28 15.26 -13.29 9.79
CA GLY A 28 14.05 -13.69 9.06
C GLY A 28 13.28 -12.55 8.39
N ARG A 29 13.71 -11.28 8.61
CA ARG A 29 13.01 -10.08 8.12
C ARG A 29 13.97 -9.08 7.50
N GLY A 30 14.02 -9.08 6.18
CA GLY A 30 14.66 -7.98 5.45
C GLY A 30 14.45 -8.04 3.95
N CYS A 31 14.79 -6.93 3.31
CA CYS A 31 14.76 -6.83 1.85
C CYS A 31 16.15 -6.46 1.33
N VAL A 32 16.57 -7.09 0.24
CA VAL A 32 17.76 -6.71 -0.51
C VAL A 32 17.34 -6.17 -1.87
N ALA A 33 17.78 -4.95 -2.19
CA ALA A 33 17.68 -4.36 -3.52
C ALA A 33 19.06 -4.32 -4.16
N PHE A 34 19.18 -4.72 -5.42
CA PHE A 34 20.45 -4.79 -6.12
C PHE A 34 20.30 -4.61 -7.62
N GLU A 35 21.36 -4.16 -8.27
CA GLU A 35 21.45 -4.20 -9.73
C GLU A 35 22.41 -5.32 -10.14
N ALA A 36 21.93 -6.23 -11.00
CA ALA A 36 22.71 -7.34 -11.51
C ALA A 36 22.82 -7.32 -13.03
N PHE A 37 23.99 -7.73 -13.52
CA PHE A 37 24.30 -7.97 -14.92
C PHE A 37 24.81 -9.41 -15.05
N ALA A 38 24.08 -10.24 -15.79
CA ALA A 38 24.44 -11.63 -16.02
C ALA A 38 24.08 -12.06 -17.44
N CYS A 39 24.90 -12.94 -18.02
CA CYS A 39 24.61 -13.56 -19.31
C CYS A 39 23.54 -14.65 -19.19
N ASN A 40 23.45 -15.33 -18.04
CA ASN A 40 22.66 -16.54 -17.86
C ASN A 40 21.77 -16.50 -16.63
N ASP A 41 22.32 -16.35 -15.43
CA ASP A 41 21.54 -16.39 -14.19
C ASP A 41 22.16 -15.52 -13.11
N VAL A 42 21.31 -15.03 -12.21
CA VAL A 42 21.69 -14.22 -11.05
C VAL A 42 21.25 -15.00 -9.83
N THR A 43 22.19 -15.25 -8.92
CA THR A 43 21.95 -16.11 -7.76
C THR A 43 22.22 -15.35 -6.47
N VAL A 44 21.20 -15.28 -5.61
CA VAL A 44 21.30 -14.66 -4.29
C VAL A 44 21.00 -15.70 -3.22
N VAL A 45 21.87 -15.78 -2.22
CA VAL A 45 21.83 -16.77 -1.15
C VAL A 45 21.55 -16.07 0.18
N PHE A 46 20.69 -16.64 1.01
CA PHE A 46 20.34 -16.10 2.33
C PHE A 46 20.63 -17.13 3.43
N ARG A 47 21.34 -16.72 4.48
CA ARG A 47 21.84 -17.61 5.56
C ARG A 47 21.83 -16.98 6.94
N GLU A 48 21.90 -17.82 7.99
CA GLU A 48 22.07 -17.38 9.38
C GLU A 48 23.49 -16.85 9.66
N HIS A 49 24.52 -17.44 9.04
CA HIS A 49 25.92 -17.05 9.20
C HIS A 49 26.62 -16.89 7.84
N VAL A 50 27.65 -16.03 7.83
CA VAL A 50 28.49 -15.78 6.65
C VAL A 50 29.23 -17.07 6.24
N GLY A 51 29.11 -17.48 4.97
CA GLY A 51 29.90 -18.57 4.40
C GLY A 51 31.33 -18.13 4.05
N SER A 52 32.20 -19.06 3.63
CA SER A 52 33.55 -18.69 3.15
C SER A 52 33.50 -18.06 1.74
N GLN A 53 34.51 -17.27 1.36
CA GLN A 53 34.53 -16.55 0.06
C GLN A 53 34.73 -17.47 -1.16
N HIS A 54 35.49 -18.56 -1.01
CA HIS A 54 35.74 -19.56 -2.06
C HIS A 54 34.74 -20.73 -2.02
N TYR A 55 33.55 -20.45 -1.48
CA TYR A 55 32.63 -21.48 -1.01
C TYR A 55 31.47 -21.70 -1.97
N HIS A 56 31.24 -22.97 -2.29
CA HIS A 56 30.08 -23.37 -3.07
C HIS A 56 28.93 -23.69 -2.11
N TYR A 57 27.86 -22.90 -2.15
CA TYR A 57 26.72 -23.02 -1.23
C TYR A 57 26.04 -24.41 -1.22
N LYS A 58 26.21 -25.22 -2.28
CA LYS A 58 25.72 -26.61 -2.38
C LYS A 58 26.52 -27.65 -1.58
N ARG A 59 27.68 -27.30 -1.01
CA ARG A 59 28.50 -28.20 -0.19
C ARG A 59 28.23 -28.03 1.31
N ASP A 60 27.27 -27.18 1.67
CA ASP A 60 26.88 -26.91 3.04
C ASP A 60 25.59 -27.65 3.41
N ASN A 61 25.54 -28.11 4.66
CA ASN A 61 24.30 -28.57 5.28
C ASN A 61 23.66 -27.49 6.16
N SER A 62 24.21 -26.27 6.17
CA SER A 62 23.59 -25.15 6.90
C SER A 62 22.24 -24.74 6.26
N PRO A 63 21.24 -24.42 7.10
CA PRO A 63 19.94 -23.96 6.62
C PRO A 63 20.06 -22.69 5.76
N HIS A 64 19.59 -22.73 4.52
CA HIS A 64 19.71 -21.60 3.59
C HIS A 64 18.63 -21.54 2.50
N TYR A 65 18.32 -20.32 2.09
CA TYR A 65 17.52 -20.05 0.89
C TYR A 65 18.42 -19.63 -0.27
N THR A 66 18.17 -20.18 -1.44
CA THR A 66 18.83 -19.74 -2.69
C THR A 66 17.78 -19.32 -3.69
N VAL A 67 17.85 -18.08 -4.16
CA VAL A 67 16.99 -17.54 -5.21
C VAL A 67 17.81 -17.42 -6.49
N ILE A 68 17.40 -18.14 -7.53
CA ILE A 68 18.07 -18.19 -8.83
C ILE A 68 17.15 -17.54 -9.88
N ILE A 69 17.52 -16.35 -10.29
CA ILE A 69 16.82 -15.53 -11.26
C ILE A 69 17.41 -15.77 -12.65
N GLY A 70 16.60 -16.26 -13.60
CA GLY A 70 17.03 -16.49 -14.98
C GLY A 70 17.59 -17.90 -15.27
N SER A 71 17.27 -18.90 -14.45
CA SER A 71 17.62 -20.29 -14.72
C SER A 71 17.14 -20.76 -16.12
N HIS A 72 17.84 -21.74 -16.70
CA HIS A 72 17.56 -22.29 -18.04
C HIS A 72 17.54 -21.23 -19.16
N ARG A 73 18.66 -20.49 -19.31
CA ARG A 73 18.84 -19.44 -20.33
C ARG A 73 17.86 -18.26 -20.18
N ASN A 74 17.75 -17.68 -18.99
CA ASN A 74 16.87 -16.55 -18.67
C ASN A 74 15.37 -16.83 -18.80
N ARG A 75 14.92 -18.08 -18.65
CA ARG A 75 13.50 -18.45 -18.86
C ARG A 75 12.75 -18.87 -17.62
N ARG A 76 13.46 -19.12 -16.52
CA ARG A 76 12.88 -19.65 -15.29
C ARG A 76 13.39 -18.94 -14.05
N LEU A 77 12.56 -18.92 -13.02
CA LEU A 77 12.90 -18.55 -11.66
C LEU A 77 12.92 -19.81 -10.80
N LYS A 78 13.96 -20.01 -10.00
CA LYS A 78 14.03 -21.12 -9.05
C LYS A 78 14.29 -20.64 -7.64
N ILE A 79 13.66 -21.30 -6.68
CA ILE A 79 13.95 -21.15 -5.25
C ILE A 79 14.37 -22.53 -4.72
N GLU A 80 15.53 -22.59 -4.08
CA GLU A 80 16.04 -23.79 -3.41
C GLU A 80 16.07 -23.55 -1.89
N VAL A 81 15.58 -24.52 -1.12
CA VAL A 81 15.73 -24.59 0.34
C VAL A 81 16.70 -25.74 0.63
N ASP A 82 17.82 -25.44 1.28
CA ASP A 82 18.85 -26.44 1.62
C ASP A 82 19.32 -27.28 0.41
N GLY A 83 19.45 -26.62 -0.75
CA GLY A 83 19.83 -27.23 -2.01
C GLY A 83 18.75 -28.06 -2.72
N LYS A 84 17.54 -28.17 -2.14
CA LYS A 84 16.37 -28.80 -2.79
C LYS A 84 15.53 -27.75 -3.48
N THR A 85 15.29 -27.91 -4.78
CA THR A 85 14.40 -27.01 -5.54
C THR A 85 12.95 -27.17 -5.07
N VAL A 86 12.39 -26.11 -4.49
CA VAL A 86 10.99 -26.05 -4.02
C VAL A 86 10.10 -25.29 -4.98
N VAL A 87 10.68 -24.37 -5.75
CA VAL A 87 9.99 -23.59 -6.78
C VAL A 87 10.76 -23.67 -8.09
N ASP A 88 10.05 -23.98 -9.18
CA ASP A 88 10.55 -23.86 -10.55
C ASP A 88 9.45 -23.25 -11.44
N ALA A 89 9.51 -21.94 -11.63
CA ALA A 89 8.48 -21.17 -12.34
C ALA A 89 8.96 -20.81 -13.77
N THR A 90 8.16 -21.16 -14.78
CA THR A 90 8.39 -20.83 -16.20
C THR A 90 7.83 -19.47 -16.60
N GLY A 91 8.54 -18.72 -17.46
CA GLY A 91 8.02 -17.49 -18.08
C GLY A 91 8.41 -16.21 -17.33
N VAL A 92 9.10 -16.34 -16.21
CA VAL A 92 9.65 -15.24 -15.43
C VAL A 92 11.03 -14.86 -15.98
N GLY A 93 11.04 -14.26 -17.18
CA GLY A 93 12.25 -13.86 -17.90
C GLY A 93 12.88 -12.61 -17.32
N LEU A 94 13.63 -12.77 -16.22
CA LEU A 94 14.05 -11.63 -15.41
C LEU A 94 15.34 -10.97 -15.87
N CYS A 95 16.30 -11.68 -16.48
CA CYS A 95 17.64 -11.16 -16.78
C CYS A 95 17.88 -10.91 -18.29
N CYS A 96 18.43 -9.73 -18.65
CA CYS A 96 19.01 -9.47 -19.98
C CYS A 96 20.54 -9.38 -19.92
N SER A 97 21.19 -9.91 -20.95
CA SER A 97 22.66 -9.91 -21.13
C SER A 97 23.24 -8.58 -21.64
N SER A 98 22.42 -7.56 -21.89
CA SER A 98 22.83 -6.30 -22.54
C SER A 98 23.01 -5.11 -21.59
N ALA A 99 22.42 -5.14 -20.39
CA ALA A 99 22.50 -4.05 -19.43
C ALA A 99 22.25 -4.53 -17.98
N PHE A 100 22.72 -3.76 -17.00
CA PHE A 100 22.37 -3.98 -15.60
C PHE A 100 20.86 -3.79 -15.41
N GLN A 101 20.23 -4.72 -14.69
CA GLN A 101 18.84 -4.63 -14.30
C GLN A 101 18.71 -4.63 -12.79
N SER A 102 17.70 -3.93 -12.30
CA SER A 102 17.44 -3.77 -10.87
C SER A 102 16.43 -4.83 -10.42
N TYR A 103 16.73 -5.46 -9.29
CA TYR A 103 15.87 -6.46 -8.66
C TYR A 103 15.82 -6.20 -7.17
N TRP A 104 14.77 -6.74 -6.56
CA TRP A 104 14.68 -6.80 -5.12
C TRP A 104 14.11 -8.15 -4.69
N ILE A 105 14.58 -8.61 -3.52
CA ILE A 105 14.11 -9.84 -2.89
C ILE A 105 13.81 -9.49 -1.44
N SER A 106 12.61 -9.82 -0.98
CA SER A 106 12.16 -9.64 0.40
C SER A 106 11.91 -10.98 1.05
N ILE A 107 12.37 -11.14 2.29
CA ILE A 107 12.07 -12.29 3.14
C ILE A 107 11.37 -11.77 4.39
N TYR A 108 10.18 -12.29 4.66
CA TYR A 108 9.41 -11.98 5.87
C TYR A 108 8.84 -13.26 6.47
N ASP A 109 9.44 -13.74 7.56
CA ASP A 109 8.99 -14.92 8.32
C ASP A 109 8.62 -16.13 7.43
N GLY A 110 9.41 -16.39 6.38
CA GLY A 110 9.17 -17.48 5.41
C GLY A 110 8.56 -17.09 4.08
N LEU A 111 8.03 -15.86 3.98
CA LEU A 111 7.49 -15.33 2.74
C LEU A 111 8.59 -14.70 1.90
N ILE A 112 8.95 -15.34 0.79
CA ILE A 112 9.94 -14.85 -0.18
C ILE A 112 9.20 -14.16 -1.33
N SER A 113 9.40 -12.85 -1.47
CA SER A 113 8.83 -12.03 -2.55
C SER A 113 9.94 -11.50 -3.43
N ILE A 114 9.77 -11.58 -4.74
CA ILE A 114 10.79 -11.23 -5.73
C ILE A 114 10.15 -10.26 -6.73
N GLY A 115 10.80 -9.13 -6.97
CA GLY A 115 10.33 -8.17 -7.95
C GLY A 115 11.44 -7.51 -8.76
N LYS A 116 11.02 -6.75 -9.77
CA LYS A 116 11.90 -6.08 -10.72
C LYS A 116 11.82 -4.57 -10.56
N GLY A 117 12.95 -3.90 -10.40
CA GLY A 117 13.02 -2.46 -10.20
C GLY A 117 14.01 -2.07 -9.12
N ARG A 118 14.31 -0.78 -9.05
CA ARG A 118 15.22 -0.23 -8.03
C ARG A 118 14.61 -0.18 -6.64
N TYR A 119 13.29 -0.09 -6.58
CA TYR A 119 12.54 0.10 -5.36
C TYR A 119 11.88 -1.22 -4.95
N PRO A 120 12.13 -1.72 -3.74
CA PRO A 120 11.42 -2.85 -3.18
C PRO A 120 9.90 -2.72 -3.24
N PHE A 121 9.21 -3.86 -3.28
CA PHE A 121 7.74 -3.96 -3.28
C PHE A 121 7.04 -3.43 -4.54
N GLN A 122 7.80 -2.96 -5.54
CA GLN A 122 7.28 -2.57 -6.86
C GLN A 122 7.48 -3.66 -7.92
N ASN A 123 6.55 -3.76 -8.88
CA ASN A 123 6.56 -4.79 -9.94
C ASN A 123 6.88 -6.18 -9.39
N LEU A 124 6.04 -6.67 -8.48
CA LEU A 124 6.14 -8.02 -7.94
C LEU A 124 6.09 -9.01 -9.10
N VAL A 125 7.09 -9.88 -9.16
CA VAL A 125 7.23 -10.88 -10.21
C VAL A 125 6.82 -12.25 -9.71
N PHE A 126 7.19 -12.59 -8.47
CA PHE A 126 6.89 -13.89 -7.90
C PHE A 126 6.86 -13.84 -6.37
N GLN A 127 6.06 -14.70 -5.76
CA GLN A 127 5.93 -14.83 -4.32
C GLN A 127 5.77 -16.29 -3.93
N TRP A 128 6.43 -16.69 -2.85
CA TRP A 128 6.37 -18.04 -2.31
C TRP A 128 6.43 -18.01 -0.80
N LEU A 129 5.60 -18.83 -0.15
CA LEU A 129 5.56 -19.00 1.29
C LEU A 129 6.13 -20.37 1.66
N ASP A 130 7.13 -20.39 2.53
CA ASP A 130 7.66 -21.62 3.10
C ASP A 130 6.70 -22.22 4.13
N SER A 131 6.43 -23.51 4.04
CA SER A 131 5.63 -24.25 5.01
C SER A 131 6.36 -24.49 6.34
N ASN A 132 7.70 -24.40 6.37
CA ASN A 132 8.51 -24.50 7.58
C ASN A 132 9.65 -23.46 7.56
N PRO A 133 9.36 -22.20 7.91
CA PRO A 133 10.25 -21.08 7.63
C PRO A 133 11.51 -21.07 8.50
N ASN A 134 12.64 -20.78 7.87
CA ASN A 134 13.88 -20.49 8.56
C ASN A 134 13.93 -19.01 8.97
N CYS A 135 13.50 -18.72 10.20
CA CYS A 135 13.47 -17.37 10.76
C CYS A 135 14.84 -16.87 11.26
N SER A 136 15.91 -17.69 11.20
CA SER A 136 17.25 -17.29 11.63
C SER A 136 18.08 -16.63 10.53
N VAL A 137 17.54 -16.51 9.32
CA VAL A 137 18.24 -15.99 8.14
C VAL A 137 18.56 -14.50 8.29
N GLN A 138 19.82 -14.12 8.14
CA GLN A 138 20.26 -12.75 8.38
C GLN A 138 21.25 -12.20 7.35
N TYR A 139 22.08 -13.02 6.73
CA TYR A 139 23.12 -12.59 5.80
C TYR A 139 22.73 -12.84 4.35
N VAL A 140 23.11 -11.90 3.48
CA VAL A 140 22.90 -11.98 2.04
C VAL A 140 24.23 -12.24 1.33
N GLY A 141 24.30 -13.33 0.58
CA GLY A 141 25.41 -13.72 -0.26
C GLY A 141 25.09 -13.50 -1.74
N LEU A 142 26.01 -12.88 -2.46
CA LEU A 142 25.89 -12.64 -3.90
C LEU A 142 26.70 -13.73 -4.62
N SER A 143 26.02 -14.56 -5.41
CA SER A 143 26.63 -15.73 -6.04
C SER A 143 26.41 -15.76 -7.55
N SER A 144 27.10 -16.68 -8.20
CA SER A 144 27.13 -16.87 -9.63
C SER A 144 27.24 -18.36 -9.90
N TRP A 145 26.41 -18.90 -10.80
CA TRP A 145 26.42 -20.32 -11.11
C TRP A 145 27.49 -20.64 -12.15
N ASP A 146 27.21 -20.43 -13.44
CA ASP A 146 28.05 -20.90 -14.55
C ASP A 146 28.86 -19.80 -15.26
N LYS A 147 28.55 -18.53 -15.03
CA LYS A 147 29.17 -17.37 -15.68
C LYS A 147 29.26 -16.20 -14.71
N HIS A 148 30.27 -15.35 -14.91
CA HIS A 148 30.45 -14.13 -14.12
C HIS A 148 29.17 -13.29 -14.05
N VAL A 149 28.83 -12.87 -12.83
CA VAL A 149 27.74 -11.95 -12.54
C VAL A 149 28.30 -10.68 -11.94
N GLY A 150 27.92 -9.54 -12.52
CA GLY A 150 28.23 -8.22 -11.98
C GLY A 150 27.09 -7.74 -11.07
N TYR A 151 27.40 -7.41 -9.82
CA TYR A 151 26.47 -6.78 -8.88
C TYR A 151 26.89 -5.34 -8.57
N ARG A 152 25.93 -4.42 -8.46
CA ARG A 152 26.17 -3.04 -8.00
C ARG A 152 24.95 -2.50 -7.27
N ASN A 153 25.14 -1.40 -6.52
CA ASN A 153 24.07 -0.74 -5.74
C ASN A 153 23.28 -1.73 -4.86
N VAL A 154 24.00 -2.63 -4.17
CA VAL A 154 23.41 -3.64 -3.30
C VAL A 154 23.11 -3.00 -1.96
N ASN A 155 21.84 -2.87 -1.63
CA ASN A 155 21.35 -2.25 -0.42
C ASN A 155 20.47 -3.23 0.34
N VAL A 156 20.73 -3.38 1.64
CA VAL A 156 19.88 -4.15 2.55
C VAL A 156 19.01 -3.18 3.34
N LEU A 157 17.70 -3.38 3.27
CA LEU A 157 16.68 -2.49 3.81
C LEU A 157 15.91 -3.21 4.93
N PRO A 158 15.66 -2.54 6.06
CA PRO A 158 14.81 -3.08 7.11
C PRO A 158 13.35 -3.12 6.64
N LEU A 159 12.66 -4.22 6.93
CA LEU A 159 11.21 -4.33 6.77
C LEU A 159 10.54 -3.69 7.99
N THR A 160 10.40 -2.37 8.03
CA THR A 160 9.52 -1.73 9.02
C THR A 160 8.08 -1.86 8.56
N GLN A 161 7.15 -2.16 9.49
CA GLN A 161 5.69 -2.23 9.25
C GLN A 161 5.10 -0.99 8.56
N ASN A 162 5.83 0.11 8.51
CA ASN A 162 5.50 1.31 7.75
C ASN A 162 6.44 1.46 6.53
N HIS A 163 5.97 1.07 5.35
CA HIS A 163 6.65 1.34 4.07
C HIS A 163 6.82 2.84 3.77
N ILE A 164 6.20 3.72 4.57
CA ILE A 164 6.23 5.18 4.50
C ILE A 164 7.58 5.75 5.00
N SER A 165 8.30 5.04 5.87
CA SER A 165 9.55 5.53 6.49
C SER A 165 10.81 5.26 5.68
N LEU A 166 10.74 4.40 4.65
CA LEU A 166 11.89 4.04 3.81
C LEU A 166 12.39 5.21 2.94
N TRP A 167 11.58 6.27 2.79
CA TRP A 167 11.91 7.45 2.00
C TRP A 167 12.71 8.51 2.76
N LYS A 168 12.75 8.43 4.10
CA LYS A 168 13.60 9.32 4.91
C LYS A 168 15.10 9.06 4.73
N HIS A 169 15.49 7.93 4.13
CA HIS A 169 16.89 7.51 4.00
C HIS A 169 17.42 7.57 2.56
N VAL A 170 16.67 8.18 1.64
CA VAL A 170 17.14 8.47 0.28
C VAL A 170 17.55 9.93 0.25
N ASP A 171 18.86 10.19 0.35
CA ASP A 171 19.55 11.50 0.29
C ASP A 171 18.69 12.65 -0.26
N CYS A 172 17.97 13.34 0.61
CA CYS A 172 17.58 14.73 0.42
C CYS A 172 18.59 15.53 1.23
N GLY A 173 19.47 16.25 0.55
CA GLY A 173 20.52 17.03 1.19
C GLY A 173 19.93 17.97 2.23
N GLU A 174 20.48 17.90 3.44
CA GLU A 174 20.17 18.78 4.56
C GLU A 174 20.28 20.24 4.11
N TYR A 175 19.15 20.94 4.04
CA TYR A 175 19.13 22.38 4.17
C TYR A 175 18.99 22.66 5.66
N GLU A 176 20.10 23.03 6.30
CA GLU A 176 20.05 23.70 7.59
C GLU A 176 19.43 25.08 7.39
N GLY A 177 18.18 25.23 7.82
CA GLY A 177 17.55 26.50 8.10
C GLY A 177 17.17 26.51 9.58
N ASP A 178 17.93 27.24 10.38
CA ASP A 178 17.54 27.63 11.73
C ASP A 178 16.21 28.41 11.66
N GLU A 179 15.25 28.04 12.51
CA GLU A 179 14.69 28.90 13.58
C GLU A 179 13.31 28.38 14.05
N ASN A 180 13.30 27.83 15.27
CA ASN A 180 12.26 27.98 16.29
C ASN A 180 10.79 28.02 15.82
N GLY A 181 10.25 26.83 15.56
CA GLY A 181 8.83 26.53 15.77
C GLY A 181 8.75 25.22 16.54
N GLU A 182 7.94 25.17 17.60
CA GLU A 182 7.62 23.92 18.29
C GLU A 182 6.86 23.02 17.31
N ASP A 183 7.60 22.23 16.53
CA ASP A 183 7.04 21.16 15.71
C ASP A 183 6.53 20.07 16.65
N GLU A 184 5.23 20.13 16.95
CA GLU A 184 4.45 18.94 17.26
C GLU A 184 4.48 18.02 16.03
N SER A 185 5.59 17.30 15.85
CA SER A 185 5.71 16.12 15.00
C SER A 185 4.91 14.97 15.63
N GLY A 186 3.61 15.17 15.78
CA GLY A 186 2.64 14.19 16.25
C GLY A 186 1.96 13.46 15.09
N GLY A 187 2.18 12.16 15.00
CA GLY A 187 1.10 11.23 14.65
C GLY A 187 0.62 11.15 13.19
N TYR A 188 1.51 11.06 12.18
CA TYR A 188 1.08 10.57 10.85
C TYR A 188 0.66 9.07 10.86
N GLY A 189 0.75 8.39 12.00
CA GLY A 189 0.42 6.97 12.16
C GLY A 189 -1.03 6.65 12.54
N GLU A 190 -1.86 7.65 12.89
CA GLU A 190 -3.23 7.46 13.41
C GLU A 190 -4.29 8.23 12.59
N TRP A 191 -3.99 8.59 11.33
CA TRP A 191 -4.98 9.23 10.47
C TRP A 191 -5.69 8.19 9.60
N GLY A 192 -6.86 7.73 10.04
CA GLY A 192 -7.64 6.70 9.35
C GLY A 192 -9.15 6.84 9.56
N LEU A 193 -9.95 6.04 8.84
CA LEU A 193 -11.40 6.01 8.98
C LEU A 193 -11.87 5.63 10.39
N GLU A 194 -11.02 4.97 11.17
CA GLU A 194 -11.28 4.65 12.58
C GLU A 194 -11.67 5.87 13.41
N ASN A 195 -11.13 7.05 13.10
CA ASN A 195 -11.47 8.30 13.80
C ASN A 195 -12.92 8.75 13.58
N PHE A 196 -13.57 8.24 12.53
CA PHE A 196 -14.97 8.52 12.22
C PHE A 196 -15.93 7.43 12.74
N LEU A 197 -15.42 6.33 13.32
CA LEU A 197 -16.26 5.27 13.85
C LEU A 197 -17.03 5.77 15.08
N GLU A 198 -18.36 5.76 15.01
CA GLU A 198 -19.25 6.28 16.08
C GLU A 198 -18.96 7.73 16.49
N SER A 199 -18.28 8.49 15.63
CA SER A 199 -18.08 9.92 15.81
C SER A 199 -19.28 10.71 15.30
N TRP A 200 -19.60 11.81 15.99
CA TRP A 200 -20.58 12.79 15.53
C TRP A 200 -19.99 13.78 14.52
N GLU A 201 -18.67 13.79 14.36
CA GLU A 201 -18.01 14.63 13.36
C GLU A 201 -18.34 14.13 11.97
N LEU A 202 -18.93 15.01 11.14
CA LEU A 202 -19.36 14.72 9.77
C LEU A 202 -20.46 13.66 9.64
N SER A 203 -21.02 13.16 10.74
CA SER A 203 -22.12 12.19 10.71
C SER A 203 -23.37 12.82 10.13
N ASP A 204 -23.99 12.14 9.16
CA ASP A 204 -25.21 12.56 8.46
C ASP A 204 -26.37 11.57 8.68
N MET A 205 -26.16 10.56 9.54
CA MET A 205 -27.19 9.65 10.03
C MET A 205 -26.81 9.02 11.37
N PHE A 206 -27.77 8.38 12.03
CA PHE A 206 -27.51 7.56 13.21
C PHE A 206 -28.47 6.36 13.30
N PHE A 207 -28.01 5.30 13.96
CA PHE A 207 -28.82 4.14 14.32
C PHE A 207 -29.40 4.33 15.71
N ILE A 208 -30.63 3.87 15.94
CA ILE A 208 -31.18 3.68 17.28
C ILE A 208 -31.21 2.18 17.57
N VAL A 209 -30.45 1.74 18.57
CA VAL A 209 -30.16 0.33 18.82
C VAL A 209 -30.72 -0.16 20.15
N GLY A 210 -31.35 -1.33 20.09
CA GLY A 210 -31.82 -2.08 21.24
C GLY A 210 -32.99 -1.41 21.96
N LYS A 211 -33.43 -2.04 23.05
CA LYS A 211 -34.54 -1.54 23.90
C LYS A 211 -34.19 -0.27 24.68
N GLU A 212 -32.90 0.06 24.77
CA GLU A 212 -32.39 1.26 25.42
C GLU A 212 -32.39 2.48 24.51
N GLU A 213 -32.80 2.32 23.24
CA GLU A 213 -32.85 3.38 22.23
C GLU A 213 -31.51 4.15 22.10
N ARG A 214 -30.40 3.42 22.13
CA ARG A 214 -29.07 4.03 22.06
C ARG A 214 -28.82 4.58 20.66
N ALA A 215 -28.55 5.88 20.57
CA ALA A 215 -28.12 6.54 19.34
C ALA A 215 -26.63 6.24 19.03
N VAL A 216 -26.35 5.82 17.80
CA VAL A 216 -24.99 5.52 17.30
C VAL A 216 -24.80 6.21 15.94
N PRO A 217 -23.95 7.26 15.85
CA PRO A 217 -23.78 8.02 14.62
C PRO A 217 -22.99 7.25 13.56
N ALA A 218 -23.26 7.56 12.29
CA ALA A 218 -22.61 6.97 11.14
C ALA A 218 -22.66 7.90 9.90
N HIS A 219 -22.04 7.43 8.81
CA HIS A 219 -21.85 8.20 7.58
C HIS A 219 -22.50 7.48 6.40
N LYS A 220 -23.55 8.07 5.81
CA LYS A 220 -24.32 7.52 4.67
C LYS A 220 -23.40 7.18 3.52
N PHE A 221 -22.44 8.06 3.22
CA PHE A 221 -21.45 7.85 2.16
C PHE A 221 -20.72 6.50 2.32
N LEU A 222 -20.15 6.23 3.50
CA LEU A 222 -19.40 4.99 3.76
C LEU A 222 -20.32 3.76 3.75
N LEU A 223 -21.49 3.88 4.36
CA LEU A 223 -22.46 2.79 4.42
C LEU A 223 -22.98 2.42 3.02
N ALA A 224 -23.35 3.41 2.20
CA ALA A 224 -23.78 3.20 0.81
C ALA A 224 -22.67 2.59 -0.06
N ALA A 225 -21.41 2.92 0.22
CA ALA A 225 -20.26 2.35 -0.47
C ALA A 225 -20.00 0.88 -0.07
N SER A 226 -20.39 0.46 1.13
CA SER A 226 -20.15 -0.89 1.67
C SER A 226 -21.31 -1.87 1.55
N GLY A 227 -22.55 -1.40 1.59
CA GLY A 227 -23.75 -2.25 1.65
C GLY A 227 -25.00 -1.55 1.15
N ASN A 228 -26.14 -2.22 1.28
CA ASN A 228 -27.44 -1.69 0.91
C ASN A 228 -28.20 -1.23 2.17
N PHE A 229 -28.23 0.08 2.40
CA PHE A 229 -28.85 0.68 3.57
C PHE A 229 -30.19 1.37 3.27
N SER A 230 -30.71 1.26 2.04
CA SER A 230 -31.99 1.86 1.61
C SER A 230 -32.15 3.36 1.96
N LEU A 231 -31.04 4.11 1.90
CA LEU A 231 -30.93 5.50 2.37
C LEU A 231 -31.55 6.54 1.41
N SER A 232 -32.00 6.12 0.22
CA SER A 232 -32.45 7.02 -0.85
C SER A 232 -33.95 7.27 -0.90
N SER A 233 -34.76 6.54 -0.12
CA SER A 233 -36.23 6.56 -0.22
C SER A 233 -36.95 7.14 1.00
N THR A 234 -36.26 7.31 2.13
CA THR A 234 -36.83 7.85 3.36
C THR A 234 -36.01 9.06 3.78
N ASN A 235 -36.67 10.19 4.01
CA ASN A 235 -36.06 11.43 4.47
C ASN A 235 -35.63 11.35 5.96
N GLU A 236 -35.37 10.14 6.44
CA GLU A 236 -35.08 9.82 7.83
C GLU A 236 -33.59 9.53 7.94
N ASP A 237 -32.87 10.43 8.60
CA ASP A 237 -31.46 10.26 8.98
C ASP A 237 -31.29 9.21 10.10
N VAL A 238 -32.33 8.41 10.36
CA VAL A 238 -32.49 7.55 11.53
C VAL A 238 -32.85 6.14 11.10
N VAL A 239 -32.05 5.16 11.51
CA VAL A 239 -32.31 3.74 11.25
C VAL A 239 -32.60 3.02 12.57
N GLN A 240 -33.80 2.44 12.69
CA GLN A 240 -34.26 1.76 13.90
C GLN A 240 -33.89 0.28 13.88
N LEU A 241 -33.13 -0.18 14.89
CA LEU A 241 -32.70 -1.58 15.06
C LEU A 241 -33.05 -2.07 16.48
N GLN A 242 -34.33 -2.38 16.71
CA GLN A 242 -34.84 -2.78 18.02
C GLN A 242 -34.36 -4.18 18.48
N ASP A 243 -34.14 -5.09 17.53
CA ASP A 243 -33.73 -6.48 17.80
C ASP A 243 -32.21 -6.69 17.82
N VAL A 244 -31.44 -5.64 17.56
CA VAL A 244 -29.97 -5.68 17.51
C VAL A 244 -29.40 -5.13 18.81
N THR A 245 -28.36 -5.75 19.34
CA THR A 245 -27.65 -5.25 20.51
C THR A 245 -26.52 -4.31 20.11
N TYR A 246 -26.16 -3.37 20.99
CA TYR A 246 -25.06 -2.44 20.71
C TYR A 246 -23.74 -3.13 20.32
N PRO A 247 -23.27 -4.20 21.00
CA PRO A 247 -22.03 -4.86 20.60
C PRO A 247 -22.07 -5.45 19.18
N VAL A 248 -23.24 -5.90 18.71
CA VAL A 248 -23.42 -6.40 17.34
C VAL A 248 -23.34 -5.25 16.33
N LEU A 249 -24.00 -4.11 16.60
CA LEU A 249 -23.89 -2.95 15.71
C LEU A 249 -22.45 -2.39 15.71
N HIS A 250 -21.83 -2.26 16.88
CA HIS A 250 -20.46 -1.77 17.01
C HIS A 250 -19.51 -2.63 16.17
N ALA A 251 -19.58 -3.95 16.30
CA ALA A 251 -18.76 -4.86 15.50
C ALA A 251 -19.01 -4.74 13.99
N PHE A 252 -20.29 -4.58 13.60
CA PHE A 252 -20.66 -4.36 12.21
C PHE A 252 -20.08 -3.06 11.64
N LEU A 253 -20.21 -1.94 12.36
CA LEU A 253 -19.64 -0.66 11.95
C LEU A 253 -18.11 -0.68 12.00
N GLN A 254 -17.50 -1.26 13.03
CA GLN A 254 -16.06 -1.38 13.15
C GLN A 254 -15.46 -2.10 11.92
N TYR A 255 -16.10 -3.18 11.47
CA TYR A 255 -15.69 -3.89 10.26
C TYR A 255 -15.81 -3.02 8.99
N ILE A 256 -16.85 -2.19 8.87
CA ILE A 256 -17.03 -1.28 7.72
C ILE A 256 -15.94 -0.21 7.69
N TYR A 257 -15.61 0.38 8.84
CA TYR A 257 -14.68 1.53 8.93
C TYR A 257 -13.22 1.10 8.93
N THR A 258 -12.90 -0.06 9.49
CA THR A 258 -11.51 -0.49 9.72
C THR A 258 -11.14 -1.76 8.97
N GLY A 259 -12.12 -2.48 8.41
CA GLY A 259 -11.91 -3.78 7.76
C GLY A 259 -11.66 -4.91 8.76
N HIS A 260 -11.69 -4.66 10.06
CA HIS A 260 -11.49 -5.65 11.10
C HIS A 260 -12.53 -5.46 12.21
N THR A 261 -12.93 -6.53 12.88
CA THR A 261 -13.79 -6.45 14.07
C THR A 261 -13.58 -7.64 15.00
N GLN A 262 -13.99 -7.47 16.26
CA GLN A 262 -14.05 -8.55 17.22
C GLN A 262 -15.46 -8.67 17.83
N ILE A 263 -15.96 -9.89 17.98
CA ILE A 263 -17.28 -10.13 18.59
C ILE A 263 -17.29 -11.45 19.37
N PRO A 264 -18.02 -11.56 20.49
CA PRO A 264 -18.21 -12.85 21.16
C PRO A 264 -18.83 -13.89 20.22
N GLU A 265 -18.36 -15.15 20.31
CA GLU A 265 -18.90 -16.27 19.51
C GLU A 265 -20.43 -16.38 19.61
N SER A 266 -20.99 -16.14 20.80
CA SER A 266 -22.43 -16.20 21.06
C SER A 266 -23.25 -15.20 20.25
N GLN A 267 -22.64 -14.12 19.78
CA GLN A 267 -23.29 -13.07 18.99
C GLN A 267 -22.90 -13.11 17.49
N LEU A 268 -22.07 -14.08 17.09
CA LEU A 268 -21.60 -14.21 15.70
C LEU A 268 -22.76 -14.44 14.71
N SER A 269 -23.78 -15.21 15.11
CA SER A 269 -24.99 -15.40 14.29
C SER A 269 -25.78 -14.09 14.12
N SER A 270 -25.92 -13.30 15.18
CA SER A 270 -26.58 -11.99 15.10
C SER A 270 -25.81 -11.02 14.19
N LEU A 271 -24.48 -11.02 14.24
CA LEU A 271 -23.65 -10.23 13.32
C LEU A 271 -23.81 -10.68 11.87
N ARG A 272 -23.85 -11.99 11.61
CA ARG A 272 -24.13 -12.53 10.27
C ARG A 272 -25.48 -12.07 9.74
N ASP A 273 -26.53 -12.16 10.56
CA ASP A 273 -27.90 -11.82 10.15
C ASP A 273 -28.03 -10.32 9.87
N LEU A 274 -27.41 -9.46 10.70
CA LEU A 274 -27.32 -8.02 10.44
C LEU A 274 -26.55 -7.70 9.16
N SER A 275 -25.44 -8.42 8.93
CA SER A 275 -24.62 -8.24 7.72
C SER A 275 -25.38 -8.65 6.46
N LEU A 276 -26.22 -9.68 6.56
CA LEU A 276 -27.09 -10.13 5.47
C LEU A 276 -28.20 -9.11 5.20
N GLN A 277 -28.81 -8.55 6.26
CA GLN A 277 -29.85 -7.52 6.15
C GLN A 277 -29.37 -6.30 5.36
N PHE A 278 -28.13 -5.85 5.59
CA PHE A 278 -27.53 -4.71 4.89
C PHE A 278 -26.64 -5.10 3.69
N GLU A 279 -26.71 -6.36 3.26
CA GLU A 279 -25.97 -6.88 2.09
C GLU A 279 -24.44 -6.68 2.14
N VAL A 280 -23.82 -6.65 3.33
CA VAL A 280 -22.36 -6.60 3.50
C VAL A 280 -21.79 -8.02 3.35
N MET A 281 -21.81 -8.53 2.12
CA MET A 281 -21.57 -9.95 1.82
C MET A 281 -20.18 -10.46 2.20
N SER A 282 -19.17 -9.59 2.25
CA SER A 282 -17.82 -9.97 2.71
C SER A 282 -17.85 -10.40 4.17
N LEU A 283 -18.58 -9.68 5.03
CA LEU A 283 -18.74 -10.00 6.44
C LEU A 283 -19.62 -11.24 6.64
N VAL A 284 -20.69 -11.39 5.84
CA VAL A 284 -21.53 -12.61 5.83
C VAL A 284 -20.68 -13.84 5.60
N LYS A 285 -19.84 -13.82 4.56
CA LYS A 285 -18.96 -14.94 4.20
C LYS A 285 -17.97 -15.27 5.31
N GLN A 286 -17.33 -14.25 5.92
CA GLN A 286 -16.40 -14.47 7.03
C GLN A 286 -17.11 -15.08 8.24
N CYS A 287 -18.30 -14.57 8.61
CA CYS A 287 -19.08 -15.13 9.71
C CYS A 287 -19.47 -16.59 9.43
N GLU A 288 -19.92 -16.92 8.22
CA GLU A 288 -20.29 -18.28 7.82
C GLU A 288 -19.11 -19.25 7.90
N GLU A 289 -17.95 -18.87 7.36
CA GLU A 289 -16.74 -19.69 7.40
C GLU A 289 -16.32 -19.99 8.84
N ILE A 290 -16.43 -19.01 9.74
CA ILE A 290 -16.08 -19.17 11.15
C ILE A 290 -17.12 -20.05 11.87
N ILE A 291 -18.41 -19.83 11.63
CA ILE A 291 -19.49 -20.65 12.20
C ILE A 291 -19.32 -22.12 11.79
N GLU A 292 -18.98 -22.41 10.53
CA GLU A 292 -18.73 -23.79 10.07
C GLU A 292 -17.48 -24.41 10.71
N ARG A 293 -16.41 -23.63 10.91
CA ARG A 293 -15.21 -24.09 11.64
C ARG A 293 -15.53 -24.47 13.08
N PHE A 294 -16.39 -23.71 13.77
CA PHE A 294 -16.83 -24.03 15.13
C PHE A 294 -17.66 -25.32 15.20
N LYS A 295 -18.55 -25.55 14.21
CA LYS A 295 -19.33 -26.79 14.14
C LYS A 295 -18.45 -28.04 14.02
N LEU A 296 -17.33 -27.94 13.29
CA LEU A 296 -16.38 -29.03 13.07
C LEU A 296 -15.45 -29.30 14.27
N ASN A 297 -15.15 -28.29 15.10
CA ASN A 297 -14.13 -28.37 16.16
C ASN A 297 -14.68 -28.02 17.56
N LYS A 298 -15.66 -28.78 18.06
CA LYS A 298 -16.29 -28.59 19.40
C LYS A 298 -15.37 -28.64 20.62
N ARG A 299 -14.08 -28.98 20.49
CA ARG A 299 -13.15 -29.27 21.62
C ARG A 299 -12.05 -28.21 21.85
N LEU A 300 -11.93 -27.18 21.02
CA LEU A 300 -10.76 -26.30 21.02
C LEU A 300 -10.97 -24.88 21.56
N PHE A 301 -12.21 -24.46 21.84
CA PHE A 301 -12.49 -23.07 22.20
C PHE A 301 -13.41 -22.98 23.41
N ASP A 302 -12.93 -22.31 24.45
CA ASP A 302 -13.71 -21.96 25.64
C ASP A 302 -14.85 -21.03 25.22
N SER A 303 -16.09 -21.39 25.58
CA SER A 303 -17.30 -20.62 25.33
C SER A 303 -17.21 -19.26 26.04
N GLY A 304 -16.75 -18.24 25.32
CA GLY A 304 -16.52 -16.91 25.87
C GLY A 304 -15.38 -16.11 25.21
N LYS A 305 -14.62 -16.69 24.28
CA LYS A 305 -13.61 -15.93 23.53
C LYS A 305 -14.24 -15.06 22.43
N ASN A 306 -13.68 -13.88 22.25
CA ASN A 306 -13.96 -13.03 21.10
C ASN A 306 -13.38 -13.66 19.84
N VAL A 307 -14.15 -13.61 18.77
CA VAL A 307 -13.79 -14.02 17.44
C VAL A 307 -13.27 -12.80 16.70
N GLU A 308 -12.08 -12.91 16.13
CA GLU A 308 -11.49 -11.90 15.27
C GLU A 308 -11.91 -12.12 13.81
N ILE A 309 -12.41 -11.07 13.16
CA ILE A 309 -12.86 -11.10 11.77
C ILE A 309 -12.12 -9.99 11.04
N SER A 310 -11.49 -10.34 9.91
CA SER A 310 -10.75 -9.38 9.09
C SER A 310 -11.15 -9.50 7.63
N PHE A 311 -11.21 -8.37 6.95
CA PHE A 311 -11.48 -8.30 5.52
C PHE A 311 -10.30 -8.93 4.76
N PRO A 312 -10.55 -9.87 3.84
CA PRO A 312 -9.47 -10.55 3.11
C PRO A 312 -8.77 -9.57 2.16
N SER A 313 -7.64 -9.03 2.59
CA SER A 313 -6.80 -8.17 1.75
C SER A 313 -6.10 -8.99 0.67
N SER A 314 -6.44 -8.76 -0.59
CA SER A 314 -5.83 -9.44 -1.75
C SER A 314 -4.48 -8.85 -2.19
N ARG A 315 -4.01 -7.76 -1.55
CA ARG A 315 -2.75 -7.07 -1.87
C ARG A 315 -1.95 -6.73 -0.61
N PRO A 316 -1.02 -7.59 -0.17
CA PRO A 316 -0.20 -7.34 1.03
C PRO A 316 0.88 -6.23 0.85
N HIS A 317 0.92 -5.55 -0.30
CA HIS A 317 1.93 -4.52 -0.62
C HIS A 317 1.35 -3.11 -0.83
N CYS A 318 0.01 -2.97 -0.82
CA CYS A 318 -0.62 -1.68 -0.59
C CYS A 318 -0.97 -1.68 0.89
N GLY A 319 -0.17 -1.01 1.72
CA GLY A 319 -0.54 -0.76 3.11
C GLY A 319 -1.93 -0.11 3.20
N ALA A 320 -2.57 -0.21 4.36
CA ALA A 320 -3.93 0.22 4.75
C ALA A 320 -4.45 1.57 4.20
N ALA A 321 -4.47 1.73 2.89
CA ALA A 321 -4.81 2.94 2.17
C ALA A 321 -6.21 2.74 1.64
N PHE A 322 -7.16 3.57 2.09
CA PHE A 322 -8.51 3.59 1.55
C PHE A 322 -8.48 3.61 0.00
N PRO A 323 -9.38 2.88 -0.68
CA PRO A 323 -10.34 1.92 -0.15
C PRO A 323 -9.77 0.49 0.00
N SER A 324 -8.48 0.29 -0.23
CA SER A 324 -7.83 -1.03 -0.16
C SER A 324 -7.79 -1.56 1.28
N GLY A 325 -8.40 -2.72 1.51
CA GLY A 325 -8.47 -3.35 2.83
C GLY A 325 -9.80 -3.15 3.57
N LEU A 326 -10.74 -2.43 2.97
CA LEU A 326 -12.08 -2.22 3.52
C LEU A 326 -13.15 -2.94 2.69
N PRO A 327 -14.32 -3.26 3.28
CA PRO A 327 -15.45 -3.84 2.56
C PRO A 327 -16.18 -2.77 1.72
N VAL A 328 -15.45 -2.03 0.89
CA VAL A 328 -15.99 -0.95 0.06
C VAL A 328 -16.06 -1.40 -1.41
N ASN A 329 -17.21 -1.18 -2.04
CA ASN A 329 -17.37 -1.44 -3.46
C ASN A 329 -16.85 -0.24 -4.28
N MET A 330 -15.73 -0.44 -4.97
CA MET A 330 -15.09 0.60 -5.79
C MET A 330 -16.02 1.19 -6.86
N GLN A 331 -16.91 0.41 -7.47
CA GLN A 331 -17.84 0.91 -8.48
C GLN A 331 -18.88 1.84 -7.84
N ARG A 332 -19.41 1.47 -6.66
CA ARG A 332 -20.35 2.34 -5.92
C ARG A 332 -19.66 3.62 -5.47
N LEU A 333 -18.45 3.53 -4.96
CA LEU A 333 -17.66 4.69 -4.53
C LEU A 333 -17.46 5.70 -5.67
N LYS A 334 -17.08 5.21 -6.87
CA LYS A 334 -16.97 6.04 -8.08
C LYS A 334 -18.32 6.64 -8.50
N GLN A 335 -19.41 5.87 -8.41
CA GLN A 335 -20.75 6.38 -8.71
C GLN A 335 -21.16 7.51 -7.76
N LEU A 336 -20.93 7.37 -6.45
CA LEU A 336 -21.23 8.43 -5.46
C LEU A 336 -20.48 9.73 -5.78
N GLY A 337 -19.23 9.64 -6.25
CA GLY A 337 -18.47 10.81 -6.72
C GLY A 337 -19.05 11.46 -7.97
N LEU A 338 -19.71 10.71 -8.85
CA LEU A 338 -20.27 11.20 -10.11
C LEU A 338 -21.71 11.72 -9.96
N THR A 339 -22.56 11.00 -9.22
CA THR A 339 -23.98 11.33 -9.03
C THR A 339 -24.20 12.43 -7.99
N SER A 340 -23.17 12.73 -7.18
CA SER A 340 -23.25 13.67 -6.05
C SER A 340 -24.28 13.26 -4.98
N GLU A 341 -24.66 11.99 -4.94
CA GLU A 341 -25.53 11.44 -3.90
C GLU A 341 -24.85 11.54 -2.54
N TYR A 342 -25.57 12.06 -1.53
CA TYR A 342 -25.07 12.35 -0.18
C TYR A 342 -23.96 13.42 -0.11
N SER A 343 -23.73 14.18 -1.19
CA SER A 343 -22.78 15.29 -1.15
C SER A 343 -23.18 16.36 -0.13
N ASP A 344 -22.22 16.74 0.70
CA ASP A 344 -22.34 17.72 1.79
C ASP A 344 -21.42 18.94 1.58
N LEU A 345 -20.71 18.98 0.45
CA LEU A 345 -19.74 20.03 0.11
C LEU A 345 -19.76 20.39 -1.38
N ASP A 346 -19.92 21.67 -1.67
CA ASP A 346 -19.65 22.29 -2.96
C ASP A 346 -18.22 22.88 -2.99
N ILE A 347 -17.43 22.52 -4.00
CA ILE A 347 -16.05 22.98 -4.17
C ILE A 347 -15.99 24.01 -5.29
N TYR A 348 -15.49 25.20 -4.96
CA TYR A 348 -15.30 26.30 -5.88
C TYR A 348 -13.80 26.58 -6.09
N ILE A 349 -13.39 26.84 -7.32
CA ILE A 349 -12.03 27.31 -7.65
C ILE A 349 -12.12 28.73 -8.19
N GLU A 350 -11.26 29.62 -7.70
CA GLU A 350 -11.18 31.00 -8.15
C GLU A 350 -10.99 31.08 -9.68
N GLY A 351 -11.76 31.95 -10.32
CA GLY A 351 -11.76 32.10 -11.79
C GLY A 351 -12.53 31.02 -12.56
N HIS A 352 -12.95 29.91 -11.92
CA HIS A 352 -13.64 28.80 -12.58
C HIS A 352 -15.05 28.51 -12.03
N GLY A 353 -15.37 28.96 -10.82
CA GLY A 353 -16.70 28.77 -10.22
C GLY A 353 -16.86 27.40 -9.56
N LEU A 354 -18.07 26.83 -9.58
CA LEU A 354 -18.37 25.52 -9.00
C LEU A 354 -17.74 24.41 -9.85
N ILE A 355 -16.87 23.60 -9.23
CA ILE A 355 -16.12 22.55 -9.92
C ILE A 355 -16.70 21.16 -9.66
N ALA A 356 -16.99 20.86 -8.40
CA ALA A 356 -17.44 19.55 -7.99
C ALA A 356 -18.34 19.64 -6.75
N ARG A 357 -19.24 18.66 -6.62
CA ARG A 357 -19.89 18.33 -5.35
C ARG A 357 -19.23 17.09 -4.78
N SER A 358 -18.83 17.14 -3.52
CA SER A 358 -18.03 16.11 -2.88
C SER A 358 -18.53 15.82 -1.47
N HIS A 359 -17.80 14.94 -0.78
CA HIS A 359 -18.11 14.50 0.58
C HIS A 359 -17.00 14.97 1.52
N LYS A 360 -17.32 15.65 2.62
CA LYS A 360 -16.32 16.10 3.60
C LYS A 360 -15.52 14.92 4.15
N ILE A 361 -16.18 13.77 4.38
CA ILE A 361 -15.52 12.57 4.89
C ILE A 361 -14.45 12.02 3.94
N ILE A 362 -14.66 12.05 2.62
CA ILE A 362 -13.64 11.54 1.69
C ILE A 362 -12.44 12.48 1.65
N LEU A 363 -12.68 13.79 1.58
CA LEU A 363 -11.60 14.77 1.58
C LEU A 363 -10.81 14.73 2.90
N GLY A 364 -11.50 14.67 4.03
CA GLY A 364 -10.87 14.60 5.35
C GLY A 364 -10.08 13.31 5.57
N LEU A 365 -10.53 12.19 5.01
CA LEU A 365 -9.77 10.94 5.06
C LEU A 365 -8.42 11.06 4.35
N TRP A 366 -8.38 11.70 3.18
CA TRP A 366 -7.18 11.80 2.36
C TRP A 366 -6.29 13.00 2.71
N SER A 367 -6.80 13.95 3.48
CA SER A 367 -6.14 15.22 3.75
C SER A 367 -6.45 15.73 5.15
N VAL A 368 -5.42 15.73 5.99
CA VAL A 368 -5.47 16.33 7.33
C VAL A 368 -5.89 17.81 7.27
N PRO A 369 -5.39 18.65 6.33
CA PRO A 369 -5.90 20.00 6.16
C PRO A 369 -7.42 20.09 5.93
N PHE A 370 -7.96 19.27 5.03
CA PHE A 370 -9.41 19.23 4.79
C PHE A 370 -10.17 18.77 6.04
N ALA A 371 -9.69 17.75 6.73
CA ALA A 371 -10.32 17.28 7.94
C ALA A 371 -10.36 18.35 9.03
N LYS A 372 -9.22 18.97 9.33
CA LYS A 372 -9.15 20.06 10.30
C LYS A 372 -10.09 21.20 9.91
N MET A 373 -10.16 21.56 8.62
CA MET A 373 -11.08 22.58 8.13
C MET A 373 -12.55 22.23 8.39
N PHE A 374 -12.92 20.95 8.34
CA PHE A 374 -14.30 20.52 8.55
C PHE A 374 -14.66 20.17 10.00
N THR A 375 -13.69 19.95 10.89
CA THR A 375 -13.93 19.51 12.27
C THR A 375 -13.48 20.50 13.36
N ASN A 376 -12.74 21.56 13.03
CA ASN A 376 -12.20 22.52 14.02
C ASN A 376 -13.22 23.53 14.60
N GLY A 377 -14.50 23.45 14.24
CA GLY A 377 -15.54 24.36 14.77
C GLY A 377 -15.53 25.79 14.20
N MET A 378 -14.75 26.09 13.16
CA MET A 378 -14.74 27.40 12.49
C MET A 378 -15.89 27.56 11.48
N SER A 379 -16.00 28.71 10.81
CA SER A 379 -17.05 28.95 9.80
C SER A 379 -17.11 27.88 8.71
N GLU A 380 -15.98 27.29 8.39
CA GLU A 380 -15.77 26.27 7.37
C GLU A 380 -16.35 24.90 7.79
N SER A 381 -16.43 24.60 9.08
CA SER A 381 -17.04 23.33 9.54
C SER A 381 -18.55 23.31 9.29
N ILE A 382 -19.19 24.48 9.45
CA ILE A 382 -20.64 24.68 9.25
C ILE A 382 -20.96 24.96 7.77
N SER A 383 -20.00 25.48 7.00
CA SER A 383 -20.18 25.77 5.58
C SER A 383 -20.35 24.49 4.75
N SER A 384 -21.27 24.51 3.79
CA SER A 384 -21.38 23.52 2.72
C SER A 384 -20.59 23.92 1.47
N LYS A 385 -19.73 24.94 1.57
CA LYS A 385 -18.94 25.47 0.46
C LYS A 385 -17.49 25.69 0.85
N VAL A 386 -16.57 25.32 -0.03
CA VAL A 386 -15.14 25.63 0.10
C VAL A 386 -14.66 26.37 -1.15
N PHE A 387 -13.83 27.40 -0.94
CA PHE A 387 -13.26 28.21 -2.02
C PHE A 387 -11.74 28.03 -2.04
N LEU A 388 -11.23 27.45 -3.13
CA LEU A 388 -9.80 27.21 -3.33
C LEU A 388 -9.22 28.31 -4.22
N ARG A 389 -8.06 28.84 -3.82
CA ARG A 389 -7.30 29.87 -4.55
C ARG A 389 -5.96 29.30 -4.98
N ASP A 390 -5.41 29.82 -6.07
CA ASP A 390 -4.10 29.43 -6.61
C ASP A 390 -3.96 27.93 -6.93
N VAL A 391 -5.08 27.27 -7.26
CA VAL A 391 -5.13 25.84 -7.59
C VAL A 391 -5.38 25.63 -9.07
N SER A 392 -4.58 24.77 -9.71
CA SER A 392 -4.83 24.32 -11.08
C SER A 392 -6.10 23.45 -11.15
N LEU A 393 -7.07 23.86 -11.94
CA LEU A 393 -8.35 23.15 -12.13
C LEU A 393 -8.14 21.68 -12.52
N GLU A 394 -7.25 21.44 -13.48
CA GLU A 394 -7.03 20.08 -14.00
C GLU A 394 -6.29 19.21 -12.98
N ALA A 395 -5.28 19.75 -12.29
CA ALA A 395 -4.60 19.02 -11.22
C ALA A 395 -5.56 18.69 -10.07
N PHE A 396 -6.46 19.61 -9.72
CA PHE A 396 -7.46 19.38 -8.68
C PHE A 396 -8.45 18.28 -9.05
N LYS A 397 -8.95 18.25 -10.29
CA LYS A 397 -9.83 17.17 -10.76
C LYS A 397 -9.15 15.81 -10.67
N VAL A 398 -7.87 15.72 -11.05
CA VAL A 398 -7.10 14.46 -10.95
C VAL A 398 -6.91 14.06 -9.49
N MET A 399 -6.56 15.01 -8.61
CA MET A 399 -6.47 14.76 -7.18
C MET A 399 -7.80 14.28 -6.58
N LEU A 400 -8.91 14.92 -6.94
CA LEU A 400 -10.24 14.54 -6.47
C LEU A 400 -10.60 13.13 -6.96
N ASN A 401 -10.37 12.82 -8.24
CA ASN A 401 -10.57 11.47 -8.77
C ASN A 401 -9.75 10.43 -8.01
N PHE A 402 -8.48 10.73 -7.72
CA PHE A 402 -7.63 9.88 -6.90
C PHE A 402 -8.21 9.62 -5.51
N MET A 403 -8.80 10.62 -4.86
CA MET A 403 -9.44 10.43 -3.55
C MET A 403 -10.64 9.46 -3.61
N TYR A 404 -11.37 9.40 -4.73
CA TYR A 404 -12.49 8.45 -4.88
C TYR A 404 -12.07 7.09 -5.44
N SER A 405 -10.93 6.98 -6.11
CA SER A 405 -10.48 5.74 -6.74
C SER A 405 -9.36 5.03 -5.97
N GLY A 406 -8.55 5.76 -5.20
CA GLY A 406 -7.27 5.31 -4.67
C GLY A 406 -6.21 5.02 -5.75
N GLU A 407 -6.47 5.36 -7.01
CA GLU A 407 -5.65 5.00 -8.17
C GLU A 407 -5.40 6.23 -9.06
N LEU A 408 -4.14 6.43 -9.43
CA LEU A 408 -3.72 7.46 -10.39
C LEU A 408 -3.64 6.84 -11.79
N ASN A 409 -4.56 7.20 -12.69
CA ASN A 409 -4.49 6.71 -14.07
C ASN A 409 -3.54 7.57 -14.89
N LYS A 410 -2.61 6.96 -15.61
CA LYS A 410 -1.70 7.66 -16.53
C LYS A 410 -2.44 8.32 -17.69
N GLU A 411 -3.62 7.82 -18.05
CA GLU A 411 -4.50 8.39 -19.08
C GLU A 411 -5.10 9.74 -18.68
N ASP A 412 -5.29 9.98 -17.38
CA ASP A 412 -5.81 11.24 -16.84
C ASP A 412 -4.77 12.37 -16.91
N ILE A 413 -3.50 12.04 -17.21
CA ILE A 413 -2.37 12.97 -17.27
C ILE A 413 -2.00 13.21 -18.74
N MET A 414 -2.83 13.98 -19.47
CA MET A 414 -2.69 14.21 -20.91
C MET A 414 -1.41 14.96 -21.32
N ASP A 415 -0.84 15.78 -20.43
CA ASP A 415 0.46 16.46 -20.59
C ASP A 415 1.35 16.10 -19.39
N ILE A 416 2.13 15.03 -19.56
CA ILE A 416 2.81 14.29 -18.49
C ILE A 416 3.74 15.18 -17.66
N ASP A 417 4.36 16.21 -18.24
CA ASP A 417 5.42 16.93 -17.55
C ASP A 417 4.89 18.09 -16.69
N THR A 418 3.94 18.90 -17.18
CA THR A 418 3.42 20.06 -16.44
C THR A 418 2.30 19.69 -15.48
N LEU A 419 1.36 18.83 -15.89
CA LEU A 419 0.23 18.46 -15.05
C LEU A 419 0.68 17.58 -13.87
N LEU A 420 1.64 16.68 -14.08
CA LEU A 420 2.20 15.85 -13.00
C LEU A 420 2.93 16.70 -11.94
N LEU A 421 3.68 17.73 -12.36
CA LEU A 421 4.34 18.65 -11.43
C LEU A 421 3.31 19.48 -10.66
N GLN A 422 2.27 19.99 -11.33
CA GLN A 422 1.18 20.70 -10.65
C GLN A 422 0.44 19.80 -9.66
N LEU A 423 0.17 18.54 -10.04
CA LEU A 423 -0.45 17.54 -9.18
C LEU A 423 0.42 17.20 -7.97
N LEU A 424 1.74 17.08 -8.17
CA LEU A 424 2.70 16.84 -7.10
C LEU A 424 2.68 17.99 -6.07
N LEU A 425 2.77 19.23 -6.54
CA LEU A 425 2.70 20.43 -5.69
C LEU A 425 1.36 20.52 -4.95
N LEU A 426 0.26 20.21 -5.64
CA LEU A 426 -1.07 20.23 -5.06
C LEU A 426 -1.25 19.14 -3.99
N ALA A 427 -0.74 17.94 -4.25
CA ALA A 427 -0.79 16.83 -3.30
C ALA A 427 0.00 17.16 -2.02
N ASP A 428 1.15 17.83 -2.15
CA ASP A 428 1.92 18.34 -1.01
C ASP A 428 1.15 19.42 -0.24
N GLN A 429 0.63 20.44 -0.95
CA GLN A 429 -0.16 21.54 -0.38
C GLN A 429 -1.35 21.04 0.46
N PHE A 430 -2.07 20.03 -0.02
CA PHE A 430 -3.22 19.45 0.68
C PHE A 430 -2.84 18.24 1.56
N GLY A 431 -1.57 17.88 1.67
CA GLY A 431 -1.11 16.76 2.52
C GLY A 431 -1.60 15.38 2.06
N VAL A 432 -1.96 15.21 0.79
CA VAL A 432 -2.43 13.95 0.21
C VAL A 432 -1.23 13.05 -0.08
N THR A 433 -0.73 12.44 0.99
CA THR A 433 0.59 11.79 1.00
C THR A 433 0.69 10.73 -0.10
N LEU A 434 -0.27 9.79 -0.17
CA LEU A 434 -0.24 8.69 -1.15
C LEU A 434 -0.30 9.16 -2.61
N LEU A 435 -0.98 10.27 -2.90
CA LEU A 435 -0.95 10.86 -4.22
C LEU A 435 0.41 11.46 -4.53
N HIS A 436 0.97 12.21 -3.58
CA HIS A 436 2.33 12.76 -3.68
C HIS A 436 3.35 11.63 -3.93
N GLN A 437 3.17 10.49 -3.26
CA GLN A 437 3.97 9.27 -3.43
C GLN A 437 3.90 8.73 -4.87
N GLU A 438 2.70 8.53 -5.41
CA GLU A 438 2.50 8.03 -6.76
C GLU A 438 2.95 9.04 -7.84
N CYS A 439 2.82 10.34 -7.57
CA CYS A 439 3.35 11.39 -8.45
C CYS A 439 4.89 11.33 -8.53
N CYS A 440 5.57 11.28 -7.39
CA CYS A 440 7.03 11.11 -7.31
C CYS A 440 7.49 9.84 -8.03
N LYS A 441 6.79 8.73 -7.81
CA LYS A 441 7.07 7.46 -8.49
C LYS A 441 6.94 7.58 -10.00
N THR A 442 5.84 8.15 -10.49
CA THR A 442 5.59 8.36 -11.93
C THR A 442 6.66 9.27 -12.54
N LEU A 443 7.04 10.34 -11.84
CA LEU A 443 8.10 11.25 -12.28
C LEU A 443 9.45 10.55 -12.39
N LEU A 444 9.81 9.73 -11.40
CA LEU A 444 11.05 8.95 -11.40
C LEU A 444 11.08 7.90 -12.53
N GLU A 445 9.95 7.26 -12.82
CA GLU A 445 9.80 6.35 -13.96
C GLU A 445 10.12 7.08 -15.27
N CYS A 446 9.48 8.23 -15.53
CA CYS A 446 9.72 9.06 -16.72
C CYS A 446 11.19 9.49 -16.86
N LEU A 447 11.84 9.87 -15.75
CA LEU A 447 13.27 10.21 -15.74
C LEU A 447 14.18 9.02 -16.04
N SER A 448 13.79 7.81 -15.61
CA SER A 448 14.56 6.59 -15.83
C SER A 448 14.46 6.05 -17.26
N GLU A 449 13.30 6.18 -17.90
CA GLU A 449 13.08 5.82 -19.30
C GLU A 449 13.87 6.75 -20.24
N GLY A 450 13.95 8.04 -19.90
CA GLY A 450 14.77 9.02 -20.63
C GLY A 450 16.28 8.70 -20.63
N TRP A 451 16.79 7.94 -19.67
CA TRP A 451 18.19 7.48 -19.64
C TRP A 451 18.43 6.20 -20.46
N SER A 452 17.36 5.48 -20.82
CA SER A 452 17.44 4.15 -21.45
C SER A 452 17.32 4.18 -22.98
N SER A 453 16.96 5.32 -23.56
CA SER A 453 16.85 5.52 -25.01
C SER A 453 18.05 6.29 -25.56
N PRO A 454 18.87 5.73 -26.49
CA PRO A 454 20.01 6.45 -27.08
C PRO A 454 19.63 7.59 -28.03
N ILE A 455 18.34 7.89 -28.23
CA ILE A 455 17.86 8.88 -29.20
C ILE A 455 16.60 9.52 -28.62
N GLY A 456 16.62 10.81 -28.26
CA GLY A 456 15.36 11.52 -27.97
C GLY A 456 15.36 12.66 -26.95
N ARG A 457 16.37 13.55 -26.91
CA ARG A 457 16.13 14.97 -26.57
C ARG A 457 16.85 15.87 -27.57
N ARG A 458 16.25 15.98 -28.76
CA ARG A 458 16.36 17.14 -29.62
C ARG A 458 14.92 17.60 -29.87
N THR A 459 14.74 18.93 -29.96
CA THR A 459 13.50 19.74 -29.97
C THR A 459 12.80 19.81 -28.61
N GLN A 460 12.63 20.96 -27.95
CA GLN A 460 12.48 22.34 -28.45
C GLN A 460 13.30 23.35 -27.62
N TYR A 461 14.39 23.85 -28.19
CA TYR A 461 14.93 25.18 -27.90
C TYR A 461 15.21 25.81 -29.27
N ALA A 462 14.16 26.33 -29.91
CA ALA A 462 14.28 27.21 -31.07
C ALA A 462 12.91 27.85 -31.34
N GLN A 463 12.64 29.00 -30.72
CA GLN A 463 12.15 30.21 -31.36
C GLN A 463 11.74 31.24 -30.29
N PHE A 464 12.75 31.89 -29.70
CA PHE A 464 12.63 33.26 -29.21
C PHE A 464 13.96 33.95 -29.46
N SER A 465 14.14 34.47 -30.68
CA SER A 465 15.07 35.56 -30.96
C SER A 465 14.93 36.05 -32.41
N LYS A 466 14.39 37.27 -32.51
CA LYS A 466 14.23 38.19 -33.65
C LYS A 466 13.05 37.97 -34.60
#